data_AF-A0A9R0YP76-F1
#
_entry.id   AF-A0A9R0YP76-F1
#
_cell.length_a   1.000
_cell.length_b   1.000
_cell.length_c   1.000
_cell.angle_alpha   90.00
_cell.angle_beta   90.00
_cell.angle_gamma   90.00
#
_symmetry.space_group_name_H-M   'P 1'
#
loop_
_entity.id
_entity.type
_entity.pdbx_description
1 polymer ?
#
loop_
_entity_poly.entity_id
_entity_poly.type
_entity_poly.pdbx_seq_one_letter_code
_entity_poly.pdbx_strand_id
1 'polypeptide(L)'
;MLDYHIGAASIARSLASYFIQFLELIPSVKGNVPSWIGHGEEFFGGVISVNILAPILLVILTVILCRGVKESSAVNTFMTTLKIIIVIVVVFAGVFEVDVSNWSPFMPNGFKAVVTGSTVVFFAYVGFDAVANSAEEAKNPQRDLPIGILGSLLACVILYVAVCLVITGMLPYTLLGEDAPLAEAFSAKGLKFVTVLISIGAVAGLTTTLLVGL
;
A
#
# COMPACT_ATOMS: atom_id res chain seq x y z
N MET A 1 6.57 17.28 -8.94
CA MET A 1 5.24 17.26 -9.58
C MET A 1 4.98 15.94 -10.31
N LEU A 2 5.87 15.47 -11.20
CA LEU A 2 5.67 14.18 -11.89
C LEU A 2 5.61 12.98 -10.92
N ASP A 3 6.52 12.92 -9.95
CA ASP A 3 6.61 11.80 -8.99
C ASP A 3 5.36 11.69 -8.10
N TYR A 4 4.72 12.82 -7.80
CA TYR A 4 3.46 12.88 -7.06
C TYR A 4 2.30 12.29 -7.86
N HIS A 5 2.21 12.60 -9.17
CA HIS A 5 1.17 12.02 -10.02
C HIS A 5 1.36 10.52 -10.22
N ILE A 6 2.61 10.05 -10.39
CA ILE A 6 2.92 8.62 -10.49
C ILE A 6 2.62 7.91 -9.17
N GLY A 7 2.96 8.53 -8.04
CA GLY A 7 2.63 8.03 -6.71
C GLY A 7 1.12 7.94 -6.47
N ALA A 8 0.37 9.01 -6.76
CA ALA A 8 -1.08 9.03 -6.63
C ALA A 8 -1.76 7.96 -7.52
N ALA A 9 -1.30 7.78 -8.76
CA ALA A 9 -1.80 6.72 -9.63
C ALA A 9 -1.53 5.31 -9.07
N SER A 10 -0.35 5.10 -8.48
CA SER A 10 0.04 3.83 -7.86
C SER A 10 -0.79 3.51 -6.61
N ILE A 11 -1.04 4.53 -5.77
CA ILE A 11 -1.89 4.41 -4.58
C ILE A 11 -3.34 4.18 -4.98
N ALA A 12 -3.85 4.85 -6.01
CA ALA A 12 -5.20 4.64 -6.53
C ALA A 12 -5.39 3.24 -7.10
N ARG A 13 -4.40 2.71 -7.83
CA ARG A 13 -4.41 1.32 -8.28
C ARG A 13 -4.42 0.35 -7.10
N SER A 14 -3.56 0.57 -6.11
CA SER A 14 -3.52 -0.25 -4.89
C SER A 14 -4.87 -0.20 -4.15
N LEU A 15 -5.47 0.99 -4.02
CA LEU A 15 -6.77 1.17 -3.38
C LEU A 15 -7.86 0.38 -4.09
N ALA A 16 -7.88 0.42 -5.43
CA ALA A 16 -8.81 -0.37 -6.22
C ALA A 16 -8.64 -1.87 -5.93
N SER A 17 -7.43 -2.40 -6.01
CA SER A 17 -7.12 -3.82 -5.76
C SER A 17 -7.54 -4.26 -4.35
N TYR A 18 -7.21 -3.50 -3.30
CA TYR A 18 -7.65 -3.82 -1.93
C TYR A 18 -9.16 -3.65 -1.72
N PHE A 19 -9.81 -2.74 -2.44
CA PHE A 19 -11.25 -2.57 -2.39
C PHE A 19 -11.99 -3.75 -3.02
N ILE A 20 -11.51 -4.26 -4.16
CA ILE A 20 -12.03 -5.49 -4.77
C ILE A 20 -11.81 -6.67 -3.84
N GLN A 21 -10.60 -6.82 -3.29
CA GLN A 21 -10.30 -7.87 -2.33
C GLN A 21 -11.25 -7.81 -1.12
N PHE A 22 -11.58 -6.61 -0.64
CA PHE A 22 -12.57 -6.40 0.41
C PHE A 22 -13.98 -6.82 -0.02
N LEU A 23 -14.42 -6.45 -1.23
CA LEU A 23 -15.72 -6.86 -1.76
C LEU A 23 -15.84 -8.38 -1.89
N GLU A 24 -14.77 -9.06 -2.31
CA GLU A 24 -14.74 -10.51 -2.44
C GLU A 24 -14.79 -11.27 -1.11
N LEU A 25 -14.54 -10.59 0.02
CA LEU A 25 -14.77 -11.15 1.36
C LEU A 25 -16.27 -11.30 1.66
N ILE A 26 -17.14 -10.55 0.98
CA ILE A 26 -18.59 -10.62 1.17
C ILE A 26 -19.16 -11.80 0.37
N PRO A 27 -19.80 -12.81 1.01
CA PRO A 27 -20.28 -14.02 0.33
C PRO A 27 -21.22 -13.75 -0.84
N SER A 28 -22.00 -12.67 -0.78
CA SER A 28 -22.95 -12.26 -1.83
C SER A 28 -22.29 -11.65 -3.07
N VAL A 29 -21.05 -11.15 -2.93
CA VAL A 29 -20.32 -10.43 -4.00
C VAL A 29 -19.16 -11.28 -4.55
N LYS A 30 -18.78 -12.34 -3.82
CA LYS A 30 -17.74 -13.29 -4.21
C LYS A 30 -18.00 -13.89 -5.60
N GLY A 31 -17.12 -13.59 -6.56
CA GLY A 31 -17.20 -14.08 -7.94
C GLY A 31 -18.17 -13.33 -8.86
N ASN A 32 -18.86 -12.29 -8.36
CA ASN A 32 -19.76 -11.44 -9.15
C ASN A 32 -19.12 -10.10 -9.56
N VAL A 33 -17.85 -9.86 -9.20
CA VAL A 33 -17.14 -8.65 -9.61
C VAL A 33 -16.69 -8.80 -11.07
N PRO A 34 -17.15 -7.93 -12.00
CA PRO A 34 -16.75 -8.01 -13.40
C PRO A 34 -15.22 -7.87 -13.57
N SER A 35 -14.61 -8.64 -14.47
CA SER A 35 -13.15 -8.62 -14.75
C SER A 35 -12.61 -7.22 -15.05
N TRP A 36 -13.41 -6.37 -15.70
CA TRP A 36 -13.09 -4.98 -16.08
C TRP A 36 -13.00 -4.03 -14.86
N ILE A 37 -13.65 -4.40 -13.76
CA ILE A 37 -13.65 -3.68 -12.48
C ILE A 37 -12.61 -4.25 -11.52
N GLY A 38 -12.41 -5.57 -11.56
CA GLY A 38 -11.57 -6.32 -10.64
C GLY A 38 -10.08 -6.22 -10.95
N HIS A 39 -9.54 -7.29 -11.52
CA HIS A 39 -8.09 -7.50 -11.68
C HIS A 39 -7.51 -6.75 -12.91
N GLY A 40 -8.38 -6.01 -13.61
CA GLY A 40 -8.08 -5.40 -14.90
C GLY A 40 -8.16 -6.44 -16.03
N GLU A 41 -8.65 -6.02 -17.19
CA GLU A 41 -8.52 -6.86 -18.38
C GLU A 41 -7.15 -6.64 -19.01
N GLU A 42 -6.43 -7.73 -19.24
CA GLU A 42 -5.19 -7.74 -19.99
C GLU A 42 -5.47 -7.53 -21.48
N PHE A 43 -5.32 -6.29 -21.93
CA PHE A 43 -5.29 -5.97 -23.35
C PHE A 43 -3.86 -6.14 -23.89
N PHE A 44 -3.74 -6.61 -25.14
CA PHE A 44 -2.47 -6.85 -25.82
C PHE A 44 -1.52 -7.86 -25.12
N GLY A 45 -2.05 -9.00 -24.66
CA GLY A 45 -1.21 -10.10 -24.15
C GLY A 45 -0.44 -9.76 -22.87
N GLY A 46 -1.05 -9.01 -21.95
CA GLY A 46 -0.49 -8.67 -20.63
C GLY A 46 0.25 -7.33 -20.57
N VAL A 47 0.40 -6.60 -21.69
CA VAL A 47 1.16 -5.33 -21.70
C VAL A 47 0.36 -4.16 -21.12
N ILE A 48 -0.98 -4.22 -21.19
CA ILE A 48 -1.87 -3.18 -20.67
C ILE A 48 -2.96 -3.83 -19.81
N SER A 49 -2.86 -3.72 -18.48
CA SER A 49 -3.96 -4.05 -17.57
C SER A 49 -4.79 -2.79 -17.28
N VAL A 50 -5.97 -2.68 -17.91
CA VAL A 50 -6.85 -1.54 -17.68
C VAL A 50 -7.77 -1.85 -16.49
N ASN A 51 -7.43 -1.29 -15.33
CA ASN A 51 -8.34 -1.26 -14.18
C ASN A 51 -9.16 0.03 -14.24
N ILE A 52 -10.45 -0.06 -14.57
CA ILE A 52 -11.36 1.10 -14.70
C ILE A 52 -11.75 1.66 -13.33
N LEU A 53 -11.65 0.87 -12.26
CA LEU A 53 -12.00 1.30 -10.90
C LEU A 53 -11.00 2.35 -10.37
N ALA A 54 -9.71 2.18 -10.63
CA ALA A 54 -8.66 3.12 -10.20
C ALA A 54 -8.87 4.57 -10.70
N PRO A 55 -9.12 4.86 -12.00
CA PRO A 55 -9.39 6.21 -12.48
C PRO A 55 -10.74 6.75 -11.99
N ILE A 56 -11.76 5.91 -11.81
CA ILE A 56 -13.05 6.33 -11.22
C ILE A 56 -12.84 6.79 -9.78
N LEU A 57 -12.14 6.00 -8.97
CA LEU A 57 -11.82 6.35 -7.58
C LEU A 57 -11.00 7.63 -7.52
N LEU A 58 -10.00 7.81 -8.41
CA LEU A 58 -9.26 9.05 -8.51
C LEU A 58 -10.17 10.24 -8.78
N VAL A 59 -11.03 10.18 -9.79
CA VAL A 59 -11.95 11.29 -10.12
C VAL A 59 -12.89 11.61 -8.94
N ILE A 60 -13.42 10.59 -8.27
CA ILE A 60 -14.28 10.77 -7.10
C ILE A 60 -13.51 11.48 -5.98
N LEU A 61 -12.30 11.04 -5.65
CA LEU A 61 -11.47 11.65 -4.62
C LEU A 61 -11.09 13.08 -4.98
N THR A 62 -10.73 13.35 -6.24
CA THR A 62 -10.46 14.70 -6.74
C THR A 62 -11.68 15.60 -6.59
N VAL A 63 -12.89 15.14 -6.92
CA VAL A 63 -14.13 15.92 -6.74
C VAL A 63 -14.38 16.22 -5.25
N ILE A 64 -14.14 15.25 -4.36
CA ILE A 64 -14.26 15.44 -2.91
C ILE A 64 -13.27 16.52 -2.43
N LEU A 65 -12.02 16.47 -2.90
CA LEU A 65 -10.99 17.47 -2.57
C LEU A 65 -11.33 18.86 -3.10
N CYS A 66 -11.84 18.97 -4.34
CA CYS A 66 -12.30 20.24 -4.90
C CYS A 66 -13.48 20.86 -4.12
N ARG A 67 -14.28 20.04 -3.41
CA ARG A 67 -15.35 20.53 -2.52
C ARG A 67 -14.83 20.97 -1.15
N GLY A 68 -13.54 20.81 -0.90
CA GLY A 68 -12.86 21.26 0.32
C GLY A 68 -12.99 20.25 1.45
N VAL A 69 -11.99 19.38 1.59
CA VAL A 69 -11.83 18.56 2.79
C VAL A 69 -10.99 19.34 3.79
N LYS A 70 -11.61 19.87 4.84
CA LYS A 70 -10.87 20.33 6.02
C LYS A 70 -10.52 19.10 6.85
N GLU A 71 -9.43 18.43 6.48
CA GLU A 71 -8.88 17.33 7.26
C GLU A 71 -8.49 17.85 8.66
N SER A 72 -9.05 17.23 9.70
CA SER A 72 -8.66 17.52 11.08
C SER A 72 -7.35 16.81 11.38
N SER A 73 -6.36 17.52 11.94
CA SER A 73 -5.08 16.93 12.35
C SER A 73 -5.25 15.74 13.30
N ALA A 74 -6.33 15.74 14.11
CA ALA A 74 -6.70 14.63 14.98
C ALA A 74 -7.14 13.38 14.19
N VAL A 75 -7.92 13.55 13.12
CA VAL A 75 -8.35 12.45 12.25
C VAL A 75 -7.15 11.87 11.51
N ASN A 76 -6.26 12.71 10.96
CA ASN A 76 -5.06 12.25 10.29
C ASN A 76 -4.11 11.47 11.24
N THR A 77 -3.93 11.97 12.47
CA THR A 77 -3.13 11.28 13.50
C THR A 77 -3.72 9.93 13.87
N PHE A 78 -5.05 9.87 14.08
CA PHE A 78 -5.76 8.63 14.37
C PHE A 78 -5.60 7.61 13.24
N MET A 79 -5.84 8.03 11.99
CA MET A 79 -5.72 7.16 10.82
C MET A 79 -4.28 6.67 10.63
N THR A 80 -3.28 7.52 10.79
CA THR A 80 -1.86 7.14 10.69
C THR A 80 -1.48 6.13 11.76
N THR A 81 -1.91 6.37 13.01
CA THR A 81 -1.66 5.44 14.12
C THR A 81 -2.30 4.08 13.86
N LEU A 82 -3.55 4.07 13.37
CA LEU A 82 -4.27 2.85 13.02
C LEU A 82 -3.55 2.06 11.92
N LYS A 83 -3.07 2.72 10.86
CA LYS A 83 -2.29 2.06 9.80
C LYS A 83 -1.02 1.41 10.35
N ILE A 84 -0.27 2.11 11.21
CA ILE A 84 0.96 1.57 11.81
C ILE A 84 0.65 0.35 12.68
N ILE A 85 -0.41 0.41 13.50
CA ILE A 85 -0.85 -0.73 14.33
C ILE A 85 -1.18 -1.94 13.45
N ILE A 86 -1.92 -1.74 12.35
CA ILE A 86 -2.28 -2.83 11.43
C ILE A 86 -1.02 -3.45 10.83
N VAL A 87 -0.07 -2.65 10.34
CA VAL A 87 1.20 -3.16 9.81
C VAL A 87 1.97 -3.96 10.85
N ILE A 88 2.04 -3.47 12.09
CA ILE A 88 2.69 -4.19 13.19
C ILE A 88 2.00 -5.54 13.45
N VAL A 89 0.68 -5.57 13.54
CA VAL A 89 -0.10 -6.82 13.73
C VAL A 89 0.17 -7.81 12.60
N VAL A 90 0.21 -7.32 11.36
CA VAL A 90 0.51 -8.13 10.17
C VAL A 90 1.91 -8.72 10.25
N VAL A 91 2.94 -7.91 10.56
CA VAL A 91 4.31 -8.40 10.71
C VAL A 91 4.37 -9.46 11.81
N PHE A 92 3.79 -9.21 12.98
CA PHE A 92 3.77 -10.18 14.07
C PHE A 92 3.04 -11.47 13.71
N ALA A 93 1.86 -11.39 13.10
CA ALA A 93 1.11 -12.57 12.69
C ALA A 93 1.86 -13.37 11.61
N GLY A 94 2.48 -12.69 10.65
CA GLY A 94 3.17 -13.34 9.54
C GLY A 94 4.50 -13.98 9.94
N VAL A 95 5.22 -13.46 10.95
CA VAL A 95 6.47 -14.07 11.45
C VAL A 95 6.27 -15.53 11.85
N PHE A 96 5.11 -15.91 12.40
CA PHE A 96 4.82 -17.29 12.77
C PHE A 96 4.56 -18.23 11.59
N GLU A 97 4.30 -17.67 10.40
CA GLU A 97 3.99 -18.39 9.16
C GLU A 97 5.17 -18.41 8.17
N VAL A 98 6.32 -17.84 8.56
CA VAL A 98 7.53 -17.77 7.73
C VAL A 98 8.18 -19.14 7.62
N ASP A 99 8.40 -19.58 6.40
CA ASP A 99 9.26 -20.70 6.05
C ASP A 99 10.55 -20.18 5.39
N VAL A 100 11.68 -20.46 6.05
CA VAL A 100 13.01 -20.02 5.61
C VAL A 100 13.37 -20.61 4.24
N SER A 101 12.78 -21.75 3.84
CA SER A 101 13.04 -22.34 2.53
C SER A 101 12.57 -21.44 1.38
N ASN A 102 11.58 -20.56 1.61
CA ASN A 102 11.06 -19.65 0.59
C ASN A 102 12.07 -18.57 0.17
N TRP A 103 13.09 -18.31 0.99
CA TRP A 103 14.18 -17.41 0.64
C TRP A 103 15.29 -18.07 -0.18
N SER A 104 15.16 -19.35 -0.55
CA SER A 104 16.12 -20.04 -1.40
C SER A 104 15.51 -20.36 -2.77
N PRO A 105 16.05 -19.81 -3.88
CA PRO A 105 17.16 -18.85 -3.94
C PRO A 105 16.75 -17.41 -3.57
N PHE A 106 17.62 -16.67 -2.90
CA PHE A 106 17.32 -15.29 -2.44
C PHE A 106 17.30 -14.27 -3.59
N MET A 107 18.14 -14.50 -4.61
CA MET A 107 18.25 -13.63 -5.79
C MET A 107 18.12 -14.47 -7.07
N PRO A 108 16.93 -15.04 -7.34
CA PRO A 108 16.71 -15.91 -8.51
C PRO A 108 17.02 -15.19 -9.83
N ASN A 109 16.71 -13.89 -9.89
CA ASN A 109 16.91 -13.04 -11.07
C ASN A 109 18.25 -12.27 -11.05
N GLY A 110 19.14 -12.59 -10.10
CA GLY A 110 20.44 -11.94 -9.94
C GLY A 110 20.38 -10.49 -9.45
N PHE A 111 21.57 -9.89 -9.28
CA PHE A 111 21.72 -8.54 -8.71
C PHE A 111 21.11 -7.43 -9.58
N LYS A 112 21.14 -7.59 -10.90
CA LYS A 112 20.57 -6.61 -11.83
C LYS A 112 19.07 -6.41 -11.57
N ALA A 113 18.33 -7.48 -11.33
CA ALA A 113 16.90 -7.41 -11.01
C ALA A 113 16.64 -6.74 -9.66
N VAL A 114 17.52 -6.91 -8.67
CA VAL A 114 17.43 -6.19 -7.38
C VAL A 114 17.57 -4.69 -7.59
N VAL A 115 18.51 -4.24 -8.41
CA VAL A 115 18.67 -2.82 -8.74
C VAL A 115 17.43 -2.28 -9.47
N THR A 116 16.92 -3.01 -10.48
CA THR A 116 15.70 -2.60 -11.18
C THR A 116 14.48 -2.54 -10.25
N GLY A 117 14.32 -3.52 -9.36
CA GLY A 117 13.25 -3.54 -8.36
C GLY A 117 13.39 -2.39 -7.36
N SER A 118 14.62 -2.02 -6.97
CA SER A 118 14.89 -0.90 -6.06
C SER A 118 14.36 0.43 -6.60
N THR A 119 14.43 0.64 -7.91
CA THR A 119 13.87 1.84 -8.58
C THR A 119 12.35 1.88 -8.51
N VAL A 120 11.67 0.73 -8.55
CA VAL A 120 10.21 0.67 -8.44
C VAL A 120 9.77 0.93 -7.01
N VAL A 121 10.41 0.28 -6.03
CA VAL A 121 10.06 0.48 -4.60
C VAL A 121 10.48 1.85 -4.06
N PHE A 122 11.34 2.59 -4.76
CA PHE A 122 11.65 3.98 -4.42
C PHE A 122 10.38 4.85 -4.34
N PHE A 123 9.38 4.58 -5.18
CA PHE A 123 8.11 5.32 -5.15
C PHE A 123 7.32 5.11 -3.85
N ALA A 124 7.57 4.03 -3.11
CA ALA A 124 6.94 3.82 -1.79
C ALA A 124 7.45 4.79 -0.71
N TYR A 125 8.55 5.51 -0.97
CA TYR A 125 9.12 6.52 -0.08
C TYR A 125 8.74 7.95 -0.45
N VAL A 126 7.96 8.17 -1.52
CA VAL A 126 7.45 9.50 -1.87
C VAL A 126 6.49 10.00 -0.78
N GLY A 127 6.64 11.27 -0.38
CA GLY A 127 5.79 11.92 0.63
C GLY A 127 6.50 12.39 1.89
N PHE A 128 7.79 12.07 2.08
CA PHE A 128 8.56 12.59 3.24
C PHE A 128 8.66 14.13 3.22
N ASP A 129 8.67 14.72 2.03
CA ASP A 129 8.73 16.16 1.78
C ASP A 129 7.40 16.88 2.09
N ALA A 130 6.29 16.14 2.18
CA ALA A 130 5.02 16.69 2.66
C ALA A 130 5.12 17.21 4.11
N VAL A 131 6.01 16.65 4.93
CA VAL A 131 6.28 17.14 6.28
C VAL A 131 6.87 18.56 6.25
N ALA A 132 7.62 18.91 5.20
CA ALA A 132 8.19 20.25 5.04
C ALA A 132 7.12 21.31 4.76
N ASN A 133 5.96 20.93 4.21
CA ASN A 133 4.84 21.86 3.99
C ASN A 133 4.21 22.34 5.31
N SER A 134 4.33 21.55 6.38
CA SER A 134 3.88 21.93 7.73
C SER A 134 4.90 22.76 8.50
N ALA A 135 5.93 23.31 7.84
CA ALA A 135 6.93 24.16 8.46
C ALA A 135 6.33 25.38 9.16
N GLU A 136 5.27 25.96 8.61
CA GLU A 136 4.58 27.13 9.17
C GLU A 136 3.74 26.81 10.41
N GLU A 137 3.37 25.54 10.60
CA GLU A 137 2.59 25.05 11.76
C GLU A 137 3.49 24.47 12.87
N ALA A 138 4.79 24.27 12.58
CA ALA A 138 5.74 23.73 13.54
C ALA A 138 6.22 24.78 14.54
N LYS A 139 6.27 24.42 15.83
CA LYS A 139 6.71 25.33 16.90
C LYS A 139 8.20 25.66 16.80
N ASN A 140 9.05 24.69 16.48
CA ASN A 140 10.49 24.88 16.27
C ASN A 140 10.93 24.20 14.95
N PRO A 141 10.64 24.81 13.79
CA PRO A 141 10.86 24.18 12.48
C PRO A 141 12.30 23.69 12.27
N GLN A 142 13.30 24.40 12.79
CA GLN A 142 14.72 24.10 12.64
C GLN A 142 15.12 22.75 13.28
N ARG A 143 14.37 22.31 14.29
CA ARG A 143 14.60 21.04 14.98
C ARG A 143 13.51 20.01 14.68
N ASP A 144 12.26 20.43 14.62
CA ASP A 144 11.12 19.53 14.51
C ASP A 144 11.01 18.92 13.10
N LEU A 145 11.28 19.70 12.04
CA LEU A 145 11.21 19.20 10.65
C LEU A 145 12.29 18.14 10.36
N PRO A 146 13.59 18.36 10.67
CA PRO A 146 14.60 17.33 10.42
C PRO A 146 14.33 16.02 11.17
N ILE A 147 13.85 16.11 12.42
CA ILE A 147 13.49 14.93 13.23
C ILE A 147 12.25 14.25 12.64
N GLY A 148 11.24 15.01 12.23
CA GLY A 148 10.03 14.47 11.61
C GLY A 148 10.32 13.74 10.31
N ILE A 149 11.10 14.35 9.41
CA ILE A 149 11.45 13.77 8.11
C ILE A 149 12.31 12.51 8.29
N LEU A 150 13.44 12.60 9.02
CA LEU A 150 14.34 11.45 9.18
C LEU A 150 13.73 10.35 10.04
N GLY A 151 13.00 10.72 11.09
CA GLY A 151 12.34 9.78 11.99
C GLY A 151 11.23 8.98 11.30
N SER A 152 10.37 9.66 10.53
CA SER A 152 9.32 8.99 9.76
C SER A 152 9.92 8.10 8.66
N LEU A 153 10.92 8.59 7.93
CA LEU A 153 11.57 7.82 6.87
C LEU A 153 12.24 6.55 7.42
N LEU A 154 13.00 6.65 8.51
CA LEU A 154 13.64 5.50 9.13
C LEU A 154 12.63 4.49 9.69
N ALA A 155 11.53 4.97 10.30
CA ALA A 155 10.45 4.09 10.74
C ALA A 155 9.80 3.34 9.57
N CYS A 156 9.52 4.03 8.45
CA CYS A 156 8.99 3.42 7.24
C CYS A 156 9.94 2.38 6.66
N VAL A 157 11.26 2.66 6.59
CA VAL A 157 12.27 1.69 6.13
C VAL A 157 12.20 0.39 6.94
N ILE A 158 12.18 0.49 8.28
CA ILE A 158 12.13 -0.69 9.16
C ILE A 158 10.85 -1.50 8.90
N LEU A 159 9.70 -0.82 8.84
CA LEU A 159 8.41 -1.49 8.61
C LEU A 159 8.35 -2.14 7.23
N TYR A 160 8.83 -1.46 6.18
CA TYR A 160 8.82 -1.99 4.82
C TYR A 160 9.71 -3.23 4.69
N VAL A 161 10.93 -3.18 5.24
CA VAL A 161 11.83 -4.35 5.26
C VAL A 161 11.19 -5.51 6.01
N ALA A 162 10.59 -5.26 7.17
CA ALA A 162 9.92 -6.29 7.96
C ALA A 162 8.77 -6.94 7.19
N VAL A 163 7.92 -6.14 6.54
CA VAL A 163 6.81 -6.65 5.71
C VAL A 163 7.33 -7.48 4.53
N CYS A 164 8.36 -7.00 3.81
CA CYS A 164 8.94 -7.72 2.68
C CYS A 164 9.51 -9.08 3.10
N LEU A 165 10.24 -9.14 4.21
CA LEU A 165 10.78 -10.40 4.75
C LEU A 165 9.66 -11.37 5.14
N VAL A 166 8.62 -10.88 5.81
CA VAL A 166 7.48 -11.71 6.22
C VAL A 166 6.74 -12.27 5.01
N ILE A 167 6.36 -11.43 4.05
CA ILE A 167 5.63 -11.87 2.86
C ILE A 167 6.41 -12.91 2.05
N THR A 168 7.69 -12.63 1.78
CA THR A 168 8.55 -13.53 0.98
C THR A 168 8.92 -14.80 1.76
N GLY A 169 8.84 -14.76 3.08
CA GLY A 169 8.97 -15.93 3.95
C GLY A 169 7.70 -16.77 4.01
N MET A 170 6.52 -16.16 3.90
CA MET A 170 5.24 -16.89 3.96
C MET A 170 4.96 -17.67 2.67
N LEU A 171 5.26 -17.10 1.50
CA LEU A 171 5.03 -17.70 0.19
C LEU A 171 6.25 -17.52 -0.73
N PRO A 172 6.53 -18.49 -1.61
CA PRO A 172 7.47 -18.30 -2.72
C PRO A 172 7.13 -17.06 -3.55
N TYR A 173 8.15 -16.31 -3.97
CA TYR A 173 7.95 -15.04 -4.70
C TYR A 173 7.12 -15.19 -5.98
N THR A 174 7.08 -16.38 -6.59
CA THR A 174 6.29 -16.69 -7.79
C THR A 174 4.80 -16.82 -7.54
N LEU A 175 4.38 -16.95 -6.28
CA LEU A 175 2.99 -17.12 -5.86
C LEU A 175 2.42 -15.85 -5.21
N LEU A 176 3.21 -14.78 -5.13
CA LEU A 176 2.72 -13.48 -4.69
C LEU A 176 1.98 -12.83 -5.86
N GLY A 177 0.69 -12.57 -5.69
CA GLY A 177 -0.09 -11.85 -6.69
C GLY A 177 0.32 -10.39 -6.82
N GLU A 178 -0.07 -9.78 -7.95
CA GLU A 178 0.31 -8.42 -8.31
C GLU A 178 -0.59 -7.35 -7.66
N ASP A 179 -1.81 -7.72 -7.27
CA ASP A 179 -2.86 -6.79 -6.89
C ASP A 179 -2.91 -6.53 -5.37
N ALA A 180 -3.08 -7.59 -4.56
CA ALA A 180 -3.19 -7.46 -3.10
C ALA A 180 -2.28 -8.47 -2.36
N PRO A 181 -0.95 -8.43 -2.60
CA PRO A 181 -0.01 -9.48 -2.17
C PRO A 181 -0.03 -9.77 -0.67
N LEU A 182 -0.24 -8.73 0.17
CA LEU A 182 -0.41 -8.89 1.61
C LEU A 182 -1.66 -9.70 1.94
N ALA A 183 -2.82 -9.30 1.43
CA ALA A 183 -4.07 -9.96 1.75
C ALA A 183 -4.09 -11.41 1.24
N GLU A 184 -3.56 -11.62 0.03
CA GLU A 184 -3.43 -12.93 -0.60
C GLU A 184 -2.48 -13.86 0.16
N ALA A 185 -1.33 -13.38 0.62
CA ALA A 185 -0.38 -14.20 1.38
C ALA A 185 -0.99 -14.75 2.68
N PHE A 186 -1.72 -13.91 3.42
CA PHE A 186 -2.43 -14.34 4.63
C PHE A 186 -3.64 -15.23 4.31
N SER A 187 -4.33 -14.98 3.20
CA SER A 187 -5.45 -15.80 2.74
C SER A 187 -4.98 -17.21 2.38
N ALA A 188 -3.85 -17.35 1.70
CA ALA A 188 -3.24 -18.63 1.33
C ALA A 188 -2.82 -19.47 2.54
N LYS A 189 -2.44 -18.82 3.65
CA LYS A 189 -2.16 -19.48 4.94
C LYS A 189 -3.42 -19.75 5.78
N GLY A 190 -4.60 -19.38 5.29
CA GLY A 190 -5.87 -19.61 6.00
C GLY A 190 -6.18 -18.59 7.11
N LEU A 191 -5.38 -17.53 7.24
CA LEU A 191 -5.53 -16.49 8.27
C LEU A 191 -6.57 -15.44 7.86
N LYS A 192 -7.82 -15.88 7.67
CA LYS A 192 -8.94 -15.05 7.17
C LYS A 192 -9.17 -13.77 7.98
N PHE A 193 -9.00 -13.82 9.30
CA PHE A 193 -9.15 -12.64 10.15
C PHE A 193 -8.12 -11.55 9.81
N VAL A 194 -6.86 -11.95 9.58
CA VAL A 194 -5.77 -11.02 9.24
C VAL A 194 -5.99 -10.49 7.83
N THR A 195 -6.44 -11.33 6.88
CA THR A 195 -6.83 -10.88 5.54
C THR A 195 -7.90 -9.78 5.59
N VAL A 196 -8.98 -9.98 6.36
CA VAL A 196 -10.05 -8.97 6.51
C VAL A 196 -9.49 -7.68 7.11
N LEU A 197 -8.66 -7.78 8.14
CA LEU A 197 -8.03 -6.64 8.80
C LEU A 197 -7.13 -5.85 7.83
N ILE A 198 -6.32 -6.54 7.04
CA ILE A 198 -5.46 -5.96 6.00
C ILE A 198 -6.31 -5.24 4.95
N SER A 199 -7.34 -5.89 4.40
CA SER A 199 -8.14 -5.30 3.33
C SER A 199 -8.85 -4.03 3.80
N ILE A 200 -9.48 -4.04 4.98
CA ILE A 200 -10.14 -2.85 5.54
C ILE A 200 -9.11 -1.75 5.84
N GLY A 201 -8.00 -2.12 6.49
CA GLY A 201 -6.93 -1.19 6.84
C GLY A 201 -6.28 -0.54 5.62
N ALA A 202 -6.06 -1.31 4.56
CA ALA A 202 -5.50 -0.83 3.31
C ALA A 202 -6.47 0.11 2.59
N VAL A 203 -7.77 -0.23 2.49
CA VAL A 203 -8.77 0.65 1.85
C VAL A 203 -8.86 2.00 2.58
N ALA A 204 -9.05 1.97 3.90
CA ALA A 204 -9.11 3.18 4.72
C ALA A 204 -7.78 3.97 4.63
N GLY A 205 -6.67 3.25 4.74
CA GLY A 205 -5.35 3.82 4.75
C GLY A 205 -4.96 4.50 3.44
N LEU A 206 -5.14 3.81 2.31
CA LEU A 206 -4.81 4.34 0.98
C LEU A 206 -5.72 5.50 0.60
N THR A 207 -7.00 5.46 1.02
CA THR A 207 -7.94 6.58 0.81
C THR A 207 -7.48 7.83 1.54
N THR A 208 -7.12 7.74 2.83
CA THR A 208 -6.59 8.90 3.56
C THR A 208 -5.28 9.41 2.94
N THR A 209 -4.40 8.52 2.49
CA THR A 209 -3.14 8.93 1.86
C THR A 209 -3.39 9.67 0.53
N LEU A 210 -4.36 9.22 -0.28
CA LEU A 210 -4.74 9.93 -1.50
C LEU A 210 -5.34 11.31 -1.21
N LEU A 211 -6.19 11.43 -0.19
CA LEU A 211 -6.78 12.71 0.18
C LEU A 211 -5.75 13.74 0.66
N VAL A 212 -4.65 13.27 1.27
CA VAL A 212 -3.56 14.15 1.72
C VAL A 212 -2.56 14.43 0.60
N GLY A 213 -2.38 13.51 -0.35
CA GLY A 213 -1.35 13.57 -1.40
C GLY A 213 -1.81 14.13 -2.76
N LEU A 214 -3.11 14.33 -2.97
CA LEU A 214 -3.71 14.94 -4.17
C LEU A 214 -3.91 16.45 -3.99
#